data_AF-R5LIF4-F1
#
_entry.id   AF-R5LIF4-F1
#
_cell.length_a   1.000
_cell.length_b   1.000
_cell.length_c   1.000
_cell.angle_alpha   90.00
_cell.angle_beta   90.00
_cell.angle_gamma   90.00
#
_symmetry.space_group_name_H-M   'P 1'
#
loop_
_entity.id
_entity.type
_entity.pdbx_description
1 polymer ?
#
loop_
_entity_poly.entity_id
_entity_poly.type
_entity_poly.pdbx_seq_one_letter_code
_entity_poly.pdbx_strand_id
1 'polypeptide(L)'
;MYDDEVRAREQLKEIQEFLKQCKNKMRTYKLPVITDNYFVQLSEANEAIEEVKKELDKKPIVINVLNTRVDTARDLVLKLYNTTNEMVRMAQCAEIAIVYGNRYRGYDEVDAGLDDARGKFFAGDYKKSLDLAIRTISLVDEDITKKLFNNEGY
;
A
#
# COMPACT_ATOMS: atom_id res chain seq x y z
N MET A 1 -22.07 -21.48 -18.85
CA MET A 1 -22.88 -21.45 -17.61
C MET A 1 -22.18 -22.14 -16.46
N TYR A 2 -21.94 -23.46 -16.49
CA TYR A 2 -21.18 -24.13 -15.42
C TYR A 2 -19.71 -23.65 -15.36
N ASP A 3 -19.07 -23.47 -16.51
CA ASP A 3 -17.68 -22.96 -16.58
C ASP A 3 -17.54 -21.54 -16.01
N ASP A 4 -18.50 -20.66 -16.32
CA ASP A 4 -18.49 -19.26 -15.87
C ASP A 4 -18.69 -19.13 -14.35
N GLU A 5 -19.57 -19.94 -13.77
CA GLU A 5 -19.79 -19.96 -12.31
C GLU A 5 -18.55 -20.48 -11.57
N VAL A 6 -17.94 -21.57 -12.06
CA VAL A 6 -16.72 -22.13 -11.49
C VAL A 6 -15.58 -21.11 -11.57
N ARG A 7 -15.40 -20.46 -12.73
CA ARG A 7 -14.40 -19.41 -12.92
C ARG A 7 -14.63 -18.23 -11.97
N ALA A 8 -15.86 -17.76 -11.82
CA ALA A 8 -16.17 -16.67 -10.89
C ALA A 8 -15.86 -17.03 -9.42
N ARG A 9 -16.08 -18.29 -9.01
CA ARG A 9 -15.71 -18.78 -7.67
C ARG A 9 -14.20 -18.83 -7.47
N GLU A 10 -13.44 -19.26 -8.48
CA GLU A 10 -11.97 -19.24 -8.43
C GLU A 10 -11.44 -17.82 -8.29
N GLN A 11 -11.95 -16.89 -9.10
CA GLN A 11 -11.57 -15.48 -9.03
C GLN A 11 -11.93 -14.85 -7.69
N LEU A 12 -13.11 -15.16 -7.12
CA LEU A 12 -13.48 -14.73 -5.78
C LEU A 12 -12.46 -15.20 -4.72
N LYS A 13 -12.00 -16.45 -4.83
CA LYS A 13 -11.01 -17.02 -3.92
C LYS A 13 -9.66 -16.30 -4.04
N GLU A 14 -9.20 -16.02 -5.26
CA GLU A 14 -7.99 -15.23 -5.50
C GLU A 14 -8.09 -13.82 -4.89
N ILE A 15 -9.22 -13.14 -5.11
CA ILE A 15 -9.46 -11.80 -4.56
C ILE A 15 -9.39 -11.81 -3.02
N GLN A 16 -9.95 -12.84 -2.38
CA GLN A 16 -9.86 -13.01 -0.92
C GLN A 16 -8.42 -13.28 -0.44
N GLU A 17 -7.67 -14.08 -1.20
CA GLU A 17 -6.24 -14.35 -0.94
C GLU A 17 -5.42 -13.05 -0.98
N PHE A 18 -5.61 -12.22 -2.00
CA PHE A 18 -4.96 -10.91 -2.11
C PHE A 18 -5.30 -9.99 -0.93
N LEU A 19 -6.58 -9.91 -0.56
CA LEU A 19 -7.01 -9.09 0.57
C LEU A 19 -6.40 -9.57 1.90
N LYS A 20 -6.25 -10.89 2.07
CA LYS A 20 -5.53 -11.48 3.21
C LYS A 20 -4.04 -11.13 3.20
N GLN A 21 -3.40 -11.16 2.04
CA GLN A 21 -2.01 -10.73 1.88
C GLN A 21 -1.83 -9.24 2.23
N CYS A 22 -2.72 -8.35 1.78
CA CYS A 22 -2.72 -6.93 2.15
C CYS A 22 -2.76 -6.76 3.67
N LYS A 23 -3.73 -7.42 4.33
CA LYS A 23 -3.88 -7.37 5.80
C LYS A 23 -2.64 -7.88 6.52
N ASN A 24 -2.03 -8.96 6.03
CA ASN A 24 -0.81 -9.51 6.59
C ASN A 24 0.37 -8.54 6.44
N LYS A 25 0.61 -7.99 5.25
CA LYS A 25 1.67 -6.99 5.04
C LYS A 25 1.51 -5.80 6.00
N MET A 26 0.30 -5.29 6.12
CA MET A 26 0.02 -4.16 7.00
C MET A 26 0.31 -4.45 8.48
N ARG A 27 -0.02 -5.67 8.94
CA ARG A 27 0.29 -6.12 10.31
C ARG A 27 1.79 -6.30 10.53
N THR A 28 2.52 -6.81 9.55
CA THR A 28 3.96 -7.06 9.65
C THR A 28 4.75 -5.76 9.81
N TYR A 29 4.40 -4.71 9.05
CA TYR A 29 5.18 -3.48 9.00
C TYR A 29 4.95 -2.49 10.15
N LYS A 30 3.95 -2.72 11.02
CA LYS A 30 3.65 -1.89 12.21
C LYS A 30 3.76 -0.38 11.93
N LEU A 31 3.16 0.07 10.84
CA LEU A 31 3.19 1.48 10.45
C LEU A 31 2.61 2.35 11.59
N PRO A 32 3.26 3.47 11.94
CA PRO A 32 2.83 4.29 13.08
C PRO A 32 1.46 4.93 12.86
N VAL A 33 1.16 5.33 11.62
CA VAL A 33 -0.13 5.92 11.24
C VAL A 33 -0.60 5.36 9.91
N ILE A 34 -1.84 4.92 9.89
CA ILE A 34 -2.54 4.46 8.69
C ILE A 34 -3.57 5.53 8.36
N THR A 35 -3.56 6.03 7.12
CA THR A 35 -4.51 7.06 6.69
C THR A 35 -5.92 6.51 6.56
N ASP A 36 -6.93 7.34 6.86
CA ASP A 36 -8.35 6.96 6.79
C ASP A 36 -8.77 6.44 5.41
N ASN A 37 -8.14 6.94 4.35
CA ASN A 37 -8.36 6.50 2.97
C ASN A 37 -8.13 4.98 2.81
N TYR A 38 -7.16 4.41 3.53
CA TYR A 38 -6.95 2.96 3.53
C TYR A 38 -8.17 2.20 4.04
N PHE A 39 -8.77 2.66 5.14
CA PHE A 39 -9.94 2.01 5.72
C PHE A 39 -11.16 2.11 4.82
N VAL A 40 -11.31 3.24 4.11
CA VAL A 40 -12.36 3.41 3.08
C VAL A 40 -12.16 2.39 1.95
N GLN A 41 -10.96 2.32 1.36
CA GLN A 41 -10.66 1.35 0.29
C GLN A 41 -10.84 -0.10 0.74
N LEU A 42 -10.46 -0.40 1.99
CA LEU A 42 -10.68 -1.72 2.56
C LEU A 42 -12.18 -2.02 2.70
N SER A 43 -12.98 -1.05 3.12
CA SER A 43 -14.43 -1.19 3.22
C SER A 43 -15.05 -1.44 1.84
N GLU A 44 -14.69 -0.62 0.84
CA GLU A 44 -15.16 -0.75 -0.55
C GLU A 44 -14.82 -2.13 -1.13
N ALA A 45 -13.60 -2.61 -0.90
CA ALA A 45 -13.17 -3.93 -1.35
C ALA A 45 -13.96 -5.07 -0.68
N ASN A 46 -14.25 -4.97 0.63
CA ASN A 46 -15.05 -5.98 1.32
C ASN A 46 -16.51 -5.96 0.84
N GLU A 47 -17.08 -4.78 0.60
CA GLU A 47 -18.43 -4.63 0.08
C GLU A 47 -18.57 -5.25 -1.31
N ALA A 48 -17.61 -4.99 -2.21
CA ALA A 48 -17.59 -5.58 -3.55
C ALA A 48 -17.50 -7.11 -3.53
N ILE A 49 -16.69 -7.69 -2.64
CA ILE A 49 -16.61 -9.15 -2.44
C ILE A 49 -17.96 -9.71 -1.98
N GLU A 50 -18.64 -9.00 -1.08
CA GLU A 50 -19.93 -9.42 -0.56
C GLU A 50 -21.04 -9.33 -1.62
N GLU A 51 -20.99 -8.32 -2.50
CA GLU A 51 -21.87 -8.24 -3.67
C GLU A 51 -21.68 -9.43 -4.62
N VAL A 52 -20.43 -9.83 -4.89
CA VAL A 52 -20.16 -11.01 -5.75
C VAL A 52 -20.74 -12.28 -5.14
N LYS A 53 -20.60 -12.49 -3.82
CA LYS A 53 -21.23 -13.63 -3.14
C LYS A 53 -22.75 -13.61 -3.27
N LYS A 54 -23.38 -12.45 -3.06
CA LYS A 54 -24.83 -12.29 -3.20
C LYS A 54 -25.30 -12.61 -4.61
N GLU A 55 -24.55 -12.23 -5.63
CA GLU A 55 -24.88 -12.58 -7.03
C GLU A 55 -24.69 -14.08 -7.32
N LEU A 56 -23.70 -14.74 -6.72
CA LEU A 56 -23.51 -16.19 -6.82
C LEU A 56 -24.62 -17.00 -6.13
N ASP A 57 -25.19 -16.47 -5.04
CA ASP A 57 -26.27 -17.12 -4.29
C ASP A 57 -27.67 -16.91 -4.92
N LYS A 58 -27.83 -15.92 -5.82
CA LYS A 58 -29.11 -15.66 -6.50
C LYS A 58 -29.47 -16.80 -7.46
N LYS A 59 -30.76 -17.12 -7.54
CA LYS A 59 -31.32 -18.03 -8.54
C LYS A 59 -32.50 -17.36 -9.25
N PRO A 60 -32.48 -17.19 -10.60
CA PRO A 60 -31.42 -17.54 -11.55
C PRO A 60 -30.23 -16.56 -11.53
N ILE A 61 -29.02 -17.05 -11.83
CA ILE A 61 -27.80 -16.24 -11.93
C ILE A 61 -27.75 -15.52 -13.29
N VAL A 62 -27.45 -14.23 -13.28
CA VAL A 62 -27.21 -13.45 -14.50
C VAL A 62 -25.71 -13.29 -14.72
N ILE A 63 -25.14 -14.06 -15.66
CA ILE A 63 -23.69 -14.12 -15.91
C ILE A 63 -23.09 -12.73 -16.21
N ASN A 64 -23.77 -11.90 -16.99
CA ASN A 64 -23.26 -10.56 -17.33
C ASN A 64 -23.06 -9.70 -16.07
N VAL A 65 -24.02 -9.76 -15.14
CA VAL A 65 -23.94 -9.01 -13.87
C VAL A 65 -22.84 -9.60 -12.98
N LEU A 66 -22.73 -10.92 -12.92
CA LEU A 66 -21.68 -11.60 -12.16
C LEU A 66 -20.28 -11.19 -12.64
N ASN A 67 -20.01 -11.24 -13.94
CA ASN A 67 -18.72 -10.87 -14.51
C ASN A 67 -18.36 -9.41 -14.19
N THR A 68 -19.31 -8.48 -14.38
CA THR A 68 -19.08 -7.06 -14.05
C THR A 68 -18.76 -6.86 -12.56
N ARG A 69 -19.45 -7.58 -11.66
CA ARG A 69 -19.20 -7.49 -10.20
C ARG A 69 -17.85 -8.08 -9.83
N VAL A 70 -17.47 -9.22 -10.43
CA VAL A 70 -16.17 -9.86 -10.20
C VAL A 70 -15.03 -8.96 -10.67
N ASP A 71 -15.15 -8.36 -11.85
CA ASP A 71 -14.14 -7.43 -12.38
C ASP A 71 -14.03 -6.17 -11.49
N THR A 72 -15.16 -5.61 -11.04
CA THR A 72 -15.17 -4.47 -10.11
C THR A 72 -14.47 -4.83 -8.79
N ALA A 73 -14.79 -5.99 -8.21
CA ALA A 73 -14.15 -6.44 -6.97
C ALA A 73 -12.65 -6.68 -7.14
N ARG A 74 -12.23 -7.23 -8.28
CA ARG A 74 -10.83 -7.41 -8.63
C ARG A 74 -10.10 -6.07 -8.71
N ASP A 75 -10.66 -5.10 -9.42
CA ASP A 75 -10.05 -3.78 -9.58
C ASP A 75 -9.88 -3.06 -8.23
N LEU A 76 -10.89 -3.12 -7.36
CA LEU A 76 -10.83 -2.51 -6.03
C LEU A 76 -9.76 -3.18 -5.15
N VAL A 77 -9.69 -4.51 -5.13
CA VAL A 77 -8.67 -5.23 -4.35
C VAL A 77 -7.28 -5.00 -4.91
N LEU A 78 -7.11 -4.94 -6.23
CA LEU A 78 -5.82 -4.65 -6.86
C LEU A 78 -5.36 -3.22 -6.53
N LYS A 79 -6.27 -2.24 -6.55
CA LYS A 79 -5.99 -0.86 -6.14
C LYS A 79 -5.57 -0.78 -4.68
N LEU A 80 -6.26 -1.51 -3.79
CA LEU A 80 -5.90 -1.61 -2.37
C LEU A 80 -4.51 -2.25 -2.21
N TYR A 81 -4.22 -3.31 -2.97
CA TYR A 81 -2.92 -4.00 -2.93
C TYR A 81 -1.77 -3.08 -3.36
N ASN A 82 -1.94 -2.35 -4.46
CA ASN A 82 -0.96 -1.37 -4.93
C ASN A 82 -0.76 -0.24 -3.91
N THR A 83 -1.85 0.32 -3.40
CA THR A 83 -1.78 1.38 -2.37
C THR A 83 -1.09 0.89 -1.09
N THR A 84 -1.37 -0.35 -0.66
CA THR A 84 -0.71 -0.96 0.50
C THR A 84 0.79 -1.11 0.27
N ASN A 85 1.19 -1.65 -0.88
CA ASN A 85 2.60 -1.86 -1.21
C ASN A 85 3.35 -0.54 -1.35
N GLU A 86 2.77 0.44 -2.03
CA GLU A 86 3.37 1.77 -2.15
C GLU A 86 3.53 2.43 -0.78
N MET A 87 2.51 2.38 0.07
CA MET A 87 2.58 2.95 1.42
C MET A 87 3.68 2.28 2.26
N VAL A 88 3.72 0.95 2.26
CA VAL A 88 4.74 0.16 2.97
C VAL A 88 6.13 0.50 2.44
N ARG A 89 6.32 0.48 1.12
CA ARG A 89 7.60 0.78 0.47
C ARG A 89 8.06 2.21 0.80
N MET A 90 7.17 3.20 0.69
CA MET A 90 7.49 4.58 1.04
C MET A 90 7.86 4.74 2.51
N ALA A 91 7.15 4.05 3.41
CA ALA A 91 7.48 4.07 4.83
C ALA A 91 8.85 3.44 5.12
N GLN A 92 9.16 2.30 4.51
CA GLN A 92 10.47 1.66 4.64
C GLN A 92 11.59 2.56 4.10
N CYS A 93 11.42 3.12 2.90
CA CYS A 93 12.40 4.03 2.32
C CYS A 93 12.59 5.28 3.21
N ALA A 94 11.50 5.85 3.74
CA ALA A 94 11.57 7.02 4.62
C ALA A 94 12.30 6.70 5.91
N GLU A 95 12.03 5.54 6.53
CA GLU A 95 12.71 5.09 7.73
C GLU A 95 14.22 4.90 7.49
N ILE A 96 14.60 4.20 6.41
CA ILE A 96 15.99 4.00 6.04
C ILE A 96 16.68 5.35 5.77
N ALA A 97 16.03 6.26 5.05
CA ALA A 97 16.55 7.59 4.77
C ALA A 97 16.77 8.38 6.08
N ILE A 98 15.79 8.42 6.98
CA ILE A 98 15.90 9.11 8.27
C ILE A 98 17.03 8.51 9.13
N VAL A 99 17.10 7.18 9.20
CA VAL A 99 18.15 6.47 9.96
C VAL A 99 19.53 6.73 9.36
N TYR A 100 19.65 6.77 8.04
CA TYR A 100 20.90 7.13 7.37
C TYR A 100 21.29 8.58 7.63
N GLY A 101 20.33 9.50 7.52
CA GLY A 101 20.50 10.92 7.79
C GLY A 101 20.97 11.22 9.21
N ASN A 102 20.64 10.38 10.19
CA ASN A 102 21.12 10.54 11.57
C ASN A 102 22.66 10.60 11.68
N ARG A 103 23.40 10.07 10.69
CA ARG A 103 24.87 10.15 10.63
C ARG A 103 25.39 11.57 10.39
N TYR A 104 24.56 12.45 9.85
CA TYR A 104 24.92 13.82 9.44
C TYR A 104 24.27 14.89 10.33
N ARG A 105 23.72 14.53 11.49
CA ARG A 105 23.16 15.50 12.46
C ARG A 105 24.17 16.52 13.01
N GLY A 106 25.45 16.37 12.70
CA GLY A 106 26.45 17.41 12.99
C GLY A 106 26.24 18.71 12.18
N TYR A 107 25.41 18.69 11.15
CA TYR A 107 25.01 19.88 10.39
C TYR A 107 23.60 20.33 10.83
N ASP A 108 23.47 21.56 11.32
CA ASP A 108 22.20 22.10 11.83
C ASP A 108 21.08 22.07 10.78
N GLU A 109 21.41 22.34 9.51
CA GLU A 109 20.45 22.27 8.39
C GLU A 109 19.91 20.86 8.15
N VAL A 110 20.73 19.84 8.43
CA VAL A 110 20.35 18.43 8.29
C VAL A 110 19.48 17.99 9.45
N ASP A 111 19.83 18.40 10.68
CA ASP A 111 19.06 18.04 11.87
C ASP A 111 17.63 18.59 11.79
N ALA A 112 17.48 19.87 11.41
CA ALA A 112 16.17 20.50 11.22
C ALA A 112 15.33 19.81 10.12
N GLY A 113 15.93 19.49 8.97
CA GLY A 113 15.22 18.79 7.88
C GLY A 113 14.79 17.37 8.25
N LEU A 114 15.60 16.66 9.05
CA LEU A 114 15.27 15.32 9.54
C LEU A 114 14.22 15.31 10.65
N ASP A 115 14.16 16.36 11.48
CA ASP A 115 13.06 16.56 12.43
C ASP A 115 11.73 16.78 11.68
N ASP A 116 11.72 17.63 10.65
CA ASP A 116 10.55 17.85 9.80
C ASP A 116 10.10 16.56 9.08
N ALA A 117 11.05 15.81 8.52
CA ALA A 117 10.78 14.52 7.87
C ALA A 117 10.16 13.51 8.85
N ARG A 118 10.66 13.45 10.10
CA ARG A 118 10.08 12.62 11.17
C ARG A 118 8.67 13.07 11.54
N GLY A 119 8.43 14.37 11.65
CA GLY A 119 7.10 14.92 11.89
C GLY A 119 6.09 14.47 10.82
N LYS A 120 6.48 14.47 9.54
CA LYS A 120 5.64 13.96 8.45
C LYS A 120 5.46 12.45 8.48
N PHE A 121 6.48 11.69 8.88
CA PHE A 121 6.40 10.23 9.04
C PHE A 121 5.33 9.84 10.07
N PHE A 122 5.35 10.49 11.24
CA PHE A 122 4.35 10.26 12.29
C PHE A 122 2.99 10.87 11.98
N ALA A 123 2.89 11.80 11.04
CA ALA A 123 1.61 12.28 10.52
C ALA A 123 0.98 11.33 9.47
N GLY A 124 1.69 10.25 9.07
CA GLY A 124 1.25 9.31 8.04
C GLY A 124 1.49 9.77 6.60
N ASP A 125 2.23 10.87 6.40
CA ASP A 125 2.60 11.37 5.07
C ASP A 125 4.00 10.86 4.67
N TYR A 126 4.07 9.55 4.43
CA TYR A 126 5.32 8.84 4.10
C TYR A 126 6.00 9.38 2.84
N LYS A 127 5.21 9.82 1.85
CA LYS A 127 5.74 10.36 0.59
C LYS A 127 6.50 11.67 0.83
N LYS A 128 5.90 12.60 1.58
CA LYS A 128 6.59 13.85 1.94
C LYS A 128 7.75 13.62 2.90
N SER A 129 7.61 12.67 3.82
CA SER A 129 8.69 12.29 4.73
C SER A 129 9.93 11.81 3.97
N LEU A 130 9.74 10.92 2.98
CA LEU A 130 10.82 10.43 2.13
C LEU A 130 11.45 11.55 1.31
N ASP A 131 10.64 12.41 0.68
CA ASP A 131 11.13 13.52 -0.15
C ASP A 131 11.97 14.51 0.67
N LEU A 132 11.48 14.88 1.86
CA LEU A 132 12.23 15.72 2.81
C LEU A 132 13.53 15.05 3.24
N ALA A 133 13.47 13.78 3.65
CA ALA A 133 14.66 13.05 4.06
C ALA A 133 15.72 12.98 2.95
N ILE A 134 15.32 12.64 1.72
CA ILE A 134 16.24 12.60 0.57
C ILE A 134 16.81 13.99 0.32
N ARG A 135 15.97 15.02 0.23
CA ARG A 135 16.41 16.40 -0.04
C ARG A 135 17.41 16.89 1.00
N THR A 136 17.16 16.62 2.28
CA THR A 136 18.04 17.00 3.38
C THR A 136 19.37 16.26 3.31
N ILE A 137 19.39 14.96 3.00
CA ILE A 137 20.64 14.21 2.94
C ILE A 137 21.43 14.52 1.66
N SER A 138 20.76 14.84 0.55
CA SER A 138 21.39 15.28 -0.69
C SER A 138 22.20 16.58 -0.55
N LEU A 139 21.99 17.37 0.51
CA LEU A 139 22.85 18.51 0.84
C LEU A 139 24.27 18.09 1.24
N VAL A 140 24.45 16.85 1.69
CA VAL A 140 25.72 16.33 2.22
C VAL A 140 26.28 15.16 1.38
N ASP A 141 25.42 14.32 0.81
CA ASP A 141 25.81 13.22 -0.07
C ASP A 141 24.80 13.09 -1.24
N GLU A 142 25.23 13.49 -2.44
CA GLU A 142 24.43 13.47 -3.68
C GLU A 142 24.13 12.03 -4.18
N ASP A 143 24.84 11.00 -3.71
CA ASP A 143 24.66 9.61 -4.15
C ASP A 143 23.64 8.81 -3.30
N ILE A 144 22.96 9.47 -2.36
CA ILE A 144 21.93 8.86 -1.49
C ILE A 144 20.88 8.10 -2.27
N THR A 145 20.41 8.71 -3.35
CA THR A 145 19.32 8.22 -4.18
C THR A 145 19.73 6.88 -4.79
N LYS A 146 20.97 6.78 -5.29
CA LYS A 146 21.49 5.52 -5.83
C LYS A 146 21.63 4.46 -4.74
N LYS A 147 22.11 4.79 -3.54
CA LYS A 147 22.29 3.82 -2.44
C LYS A 147 20.97 3.31 -1.84
N LEU A 148 19.94 4.16 -1.79
CA LEU A 148 18.60 3.80 -1.31
C LEU A 148 17.86 2.92 -2.33
N PHE A 149 17.97 3.22 -3.63
CA PHE A 149 17.27 2.47 -4.68
C PHE A 149 18.05 1.25 -5.22
N ASN A 150 19.38 1.17 -5.12
CA ASN A 150 20.16 -0.02 -5.53
C ASN A 150 20.04 -1.20 -4.57
N ASN A 151 19.58 -0.99 -3.33
CA ASN A 151 19.39 -2.09 -2.37
C ASN A 151 18.02 -2.77 -2.51
N GLU A 152 17.18 -2.40 -3.49
CA GLU A 152 15.97 -3.15 -3.86
C GLU A 152 16.28 -4.38 -4.75
N GLY A 153 17.34 -5.12 -4.41
CA GLY A 153 17.59 -6.47 -4.89
C GLY A 153 16.94 -7.50 -3.98
N TYR A 154 15.61 -7.51 -3.92
CA TYR A 154 14.80 -8.61 -3.36
C TYR A 154 13.54 -8.83 -4.20
#